data_AF-A0A2N3D137-F1
#
_entry.id   AF-A0A2N3D137-F1
#
_cell.length_a   1.000
_cell.length_b   1.000
_cell.length_c   1.000
_cell.angle_alpha   90.00
_cell.angle_beta   90.00
_cell.angle_gamma   90.00
#
_symmetry.space_group_name_H-M   'P 1'
#
loop_
_entity.id
_entity.type
_entity.pdbx_description
1 polymer ?
#
loop_
_entity_poly.entity_id
_entity_poly.type
_entity_poly.pdbx_seq_one_letter_code
_entity_poly.pdbx_strand_id
1 'polypeptide(L)'
;LAGEFTGSDVMGVSPTPDTEGSRNVQGVFVEFAVPLVSPEMNIPLVHSLDLQLAGRAENYSVFGSVTKPKVALAWRPASWLMVRSAWSQGFRAPNLPQLYEQGVERANTRSDWIRCEIEVRAGREPDFDSCSVGVSSVSQRSGSTDLKPEESENFTVGLVAEPRFLPAAWGDLTLTIDYWNVQQENLIGIFGDANALTLDYLLRTQGSSNPNVLRAAPTQEQIDAAVGTGLAPVGSLQYVIDHYRNLQPREVDGIDFGFYYDLDDTPWGDFSWRMNAAKLLTFYQEPGDEAAMLLAAQAAGDIDPSIRIIGAEDLRLQNGLPEWRATSTVTWRNGSWGAGLYSSYVSEVYDTSATLPDGTQWVVEDWLTHNVYLQYEFDGAGPLNDTRMR
;
A
#
# COMPACT_ATOMS: atom_id res chain seq x y z
N LEU A 1 -22.60 4.96 43.69
CA LEU A 1 -22.44 3.96 42.60
C LEU A 1 -22.93 4.62 41.32
N ALA A 2 -22.12 5.51 40.76
CA ALA A 2 -22.34 6.05 39.42
C ALA A 2 -21.64 5.07 38.48
N GLY A 3 -22.42 4.32 37.72
CA GLY A 3 -21.90 3.36 36.75
C GLY A 3 -21.34 4.13 35.56
N GLU A 4 -20.02 4.29 35.52
CA GLU A 4 -19.34 4.37 34.23
C GLU A 4 -19.39 2.98 33.61
N PHE A 5 -20.06 2.87 32.46
CA PHE A 5 -20.03 1.65 31.65
C PHE A 5 -18.68 1.60 30.94
N THR A 6 -17.73 0.85 31.50
CA THR A 6 -16.54 0.40 30.78
C THR A 6 -16.89 -0.89 30.07
N GLY A 7 -16.83 -0.91 28.73
CA GLY A 7 -17.18 -2.08 27.90
C GLY A 7 -16.32 -3.33 28.14
N SER A 8 -15.32 -3.26 29.03
CA SER A 8 -14.54 -4.39 29.52
C SER A 8 -13.71 -3.99 30.76
N ASP A 9 -13.58 -4.89 31.73
CA ASP A 9 -12.68 -4.77 32.88
C ASP A 9 -11.32 -5.47 32.64
N VAL A 10 -11.05 -5.89 31.40
CA VAL A 10 -9.81 -6.58 31.01
C VAL A 10 -8.79 -5.56 30.50
N MET A 11 -7.63 -5.52 31.16
CA MET A 11 -6.46 -4.76 30.72
C MET A 11 -6.14 -5.04 29.25
N GLY A 12 -6.08 -4.01 28.41
CA GLY A 12 -5.77 -4.12 26.99
C GLY A 12 -6.98 -4.25 26.06
N VAL A 13 -8.21 -4.22 26.57
CA VAL A 13 -9.41 -4.10 25.72
C VAL A 13 -9.69 -2.63 25.45
N SER A 14 -9.75 -2.26 24.18
CA SER A 14 -10.11 -0.90 23.80
C SER A 14 -11.60 -0.83 23.43
N PRO A 15 -12.40 0.02 24.11
CA PRO A 15 -13.82 0.15 23.81
C PRO A 15 -14.01 0.59 22.35
N THR A 16 -14.97 -0.03 21.67
CA THR A 16 -15.40 0.33 20.33
C THR A 16 -16.90 0.61 20.45
N PRO A 17 -17.30 1.88 20.64
CA PRO A 17 -18.71 2.25 20.79
C PRO A 17 -19.53 1.83 19.57
N ASP A 18 -20.82 1.59 19.78
CA ASP A 18 -21.73 1.36 18.66
C ASP A 18 -21.84 2.64 17.83
N THR A 19 -21.50 2.55 16.55
CA THR A 19 -21.60 3.65 15.58
C THR A 19 -22.64 3.29 14.52
N GLU A 20 -23.50 4.25 14.18
CA GLU A 20 -24.46 4.14 13.08
C GLU A 20 -24.17 5.14 11.96
N GLY A 21 -24.38 4.71 10.72
CA GLY A 21 -24.19 5.54 9.53
C GLY A 21 -24.87 4.94 8.32
N SER A 22 -25.39 5.78 7.43
CA SER A 22 -26.02 5.34 6.18
C SER A 22 -25.59 6.20 5.01
N ARG A 23 -25.61 5.62 3.80
CA ARG A 23 -25.20 6.32 2.57
C ARG A 23 -25.99 5.80 1.39
N ASN A 24 -26.60 6.72 0.65
CA ASN A 24 -27.24 6.45 -0.61
C ASN A 24 -26.34 6.91 -1.76
N VAL A 25 -26.26 6.12 -2.82
CA VAL A 25 -25.45 6.39 -4.01
C VAL A 25 -26.31 6.21 -5.23
N GLN A 26 -26.28 7.19 -6.12
CA GLN A 26 -26.90 7.12 -7.43
C GLN A 26 -25.84 7.39 -8.47
N GLY A 27 -25.82 6.61 -9.55
CA GLY A 27 -24.78 6.71 -10.57
C GLY A 27 -25.33 6.54 -11.97
N VAL A 28 -24.65 7.19 -12.91
CA VAL A 28 -24.85 7.03 -14.35
C VAL A 28 -23.49 6.91 -15.02
N PHE A 29 -23.40 6.09 -16.05
CA PHE A 29 -22.19 5.97 -16.86
C PHE A 29 -22.55 5.91 -18.35
N VAL A 30 -21.62 6.36 -19.17
CA VAL A 30 -21.66 6.25 -20.63
C VAL A 30 -20.29 5.81 -21.12
N GLU A 31 -20.28 4.94 -22.11
CA GLU A 31 -19.08 4.41 -22.73
C GLU A 31 -19.25 4.31 -24.25
N PHE A 32 -18.23 4.74 -24.98
CA PHE A 32 -18.13 4.65 -26.43
C PHE A 32 -16.86 3.87 -26.78
N ALA A 33 -17.01 2.87 -27.65
CA ALA A 33 -15.91 2.17 -28.30
C ALA A 33 -15.97 2.48 -29.80
N VAL A 34 -14.96 3.19 -30.30
CA VAL A 34 -14.94 3.77 -31.65
C VAL A 34 -13.74 3.21 -32.42
N PRO A 35 -13.97 2.36 -33.44
CA PRO A 35 -12.90 1.92 -34.34
C PRO A 35 -12.58 3.07 -35.31
N LEU A 36 -11.52 3.84 -35.03
CA LEU A 36 -11.09 4.98 -35.85
C LEU A 36 -10.47 4.52 -37.17
N VAL A 37 -9.67 3.45 -37.11
CA VAL A 37 -9.07 2.80 -38.28
C VAL A 37 -9.28 1.31 -38.19
N SER A 38 -9.80 0.72 -39.26
CA SER A 38 -9.94 -0.73 -39.39
C SER A 38 -8.98 -1.28 -40.45
N PRO A 39 -8.63 -2.58 -40.40
CA PRO A 39 -7.74 -3.20 -41.37
C PRO A 39 -8.16 -2.99 -42.83
N GLU A 40 -9.46 -2.92 -43.10
CA GLU A 40 -10.02 -2.75 -44.45
C GLU A 40 -9.71 -1.39 -45.07
N MET A 41 -9.36 -0.38 -44.26
CA MET A 41 -8.99 0.94 -44.73
C MET A 41 -7.59 0.98 -45.37
N ASN A 42 -6.78 -0.08 -45.20
CA ASN A 42 -5.45 -0.25 -45.81
C ASN A 42 -4.49 0.95 -45.60
N ILE A 43 -4.53 1.56 -44.41
CA ILE A 43 -3.62 2.67 -44.07
C ILE A 43 -2.22 2.10 -43.76
N PRO A 44 -1.16 2.56 -44.45
CA PRO A 44 0.20 2.12 -44.17
C PRO A 44 0.59 2.35 -42.71
N LEU A 45 1.25 1.36 -42.07
CA LEU A 45 1.71 1.40 -40.68
C LEU A 45 0.61 1.56 -39.61
N VAL A 46 -0.66 1.41 -39.98
CA VAL A 46 -1.80 1.45 -39.06
C VAL A 46 -2.77 0.32 -39.43
N HIS A 47 -2.58 -0.84 -38.82
CA HIS A 47 -3.46 -1.98 -38.99
C HIS A 47 -4.82 -1.78 -38.31
N SER A 48 -4.83 -1.27 -37.07
CA SER A 48 -6.06 -0.79 -36.42
C SER A 48 -5.78 0.34 -35.45
N LEU A 49 -6.80 1.17 -35.21
CA LEU A 49 -6.77 2.21 -34.19
C LEU A 49 -8.15 2.30 -33.54
N ASP A 50 -8.21 1.93 -32.27
CA ASP A 50 -9.45 1.86 -31.49
C ASP A 50 -9.40 2.87 -30.35
N LEU A 51 -10.44 3.70 -30.23
CA LEU A 51 -10.60 4.71 -29.20
C LEU A 51 -11.74 4.32 -28.25
N GLN A 52 -11.49 4.38 -26.95
CA GLN A 52 -12.49 4.26 -25.90
C GLN A 52 -12.65 5.61 -25.19
N LEU A 53 -13.88 6.10 -25.11
CA LEU A 53 -14.25 7.27 -24.30
C LEU A 53 -15.31 6.83 -23.30
N ALA A 54 -15.07 7.04 -22.02
CA ALA A 54 -16.05 6.73 -20.99
C ALA A 54 -16.11 7.83 -19.93
N GLY A 55 -17.25 7.94 -19.28
CA GLY A 55 -17.47 8.85 -18.17
C GLY A 55 -18.49 8.26 -17.20
N ARG A 56 -18.21 8.39 -15.90
CA ARG A 56 -19.11 7.97 -14.83
C ARG A 56 -19.34 9.14 -13.88
N ALA A 57 -20.60 9.43 -13.59
CA ALA A 57 -21.01 10.43 -12.62
C ALA A 57 -21.80 9.76 -11.50
N GLU A 58 -21.47 10.08 -10.26
CA GLU A 58 -22.13 9.55 -9.08
C GLU A 58 -22.47 10.67 -8.12
N ASN A 59 -23.61 10.53 -7.44
CA ASN A 59 -24.03 11.41 -6.36
C ASN A 59 -24.21 10.61 -5.07
N TYR A 60 -23.46 11.00 -4.05
CA TYR A 60 -23.47 10.41 -2.72
C TYR A 60 -24.19 11.33 -1.74
N SER A 61 -25.03 10.74 -0.88
CA SER A 61 -25.75 11.50 0.16
C SER A 61 -24.85 12.13 1.22
N VAL A 62 -23.57 11.73 1.31
CA VAL A 62 -22.66 12.07 2.41
C VAL A 62 -21.57 13.09 2.04
N PHE A 63 -21.14 13.16 0.78
CA PHE A 63 -20.10 14.13 0.34
C PHE A 63 -20.42 14.80 -1.01
N GLY A 64 -21.57 14.49 -1.63
CA GLY A 64 -21.99 15.09 -2.89
C GLY A 64 -21.59 14.30 -4.13
N SER A 65 -21.39 15.01 -5.25
CA SER A 65 -21.22 14.42 -6.57
C SER A 65 -19.77 14.33 -7.02
N VAL A 66 -19.43 13.28 -7.76
CA VAL A 66 -18.12 13.03 -8.38
C VAL A 66 -18.32 12.61 -9.83
N THR A 67 -17.42 13.06 -10.71
CA THR A 67 -17.41 12.68 -12.13
C THR A 67 -16.02 12.23 -12.51
N LYS A 68 -15.92 11.09 -13.19
CA LYS A 68 -14.66 10.45 -13.55
C LYS A 68 -14.62 10.08 -15.02
N PRO A 69 -13.78 10.76 -15.83
CA PRO A 69 -13.57 10.43 -17.23
C PRO A 69 -12.53 9.30 -17.40
N LYS A 70 -12.60 8.65 -18.56
CA LYS A 70 -11.59 7.71 -19.07
C LYS A 70 -11.44 7.89 -20.58
N VAL A 71 -10.19 7.88 -21.02
CA VAL A 71 -9.80 7.85 -22.44
C VAL A 71 -8.80 6.73 -22.60
N ALA A 72 -9.03 5.82 -23.53
CA ALA A 72 -8.05 4.78 -23.86
C ALA A 72 -7.90 4.63 -25.37
N LEU A 73 -6.69 4.29 -25.80
CA LEU A 73 -6.31 4.10 -27.19
C LEU A 73 -5.61 2.76 -27.34
N ALA A 74 -6.02 1.98 -28.34
CA ALA A 74 -5.30 0.79 -28.77
C ALA A 74 -4.90 0.98 -30.23
N TRP A 75 -3.60 1.09 -30.47
CA TRP A 75 -3.03 1.22 -31.79
C TRP A 75 -2.29 -0.05 -32.16
N ARG A 76 -2.66 -0.66 -33.28
CA ARG A 76 -1.90 -1.75 -33.89
C ARG A 76 -1.18 -1.23 -35.12
N PRO A 77 0.14 -0.97 -35.07
CA PRO A 77 0.91 -0.66 -36.28
C PRO A 77 0.96 -1.83 -37.26
N ALA A 78 0.91 -3.06 -36.73
CA ALA A 78 0.89 -4.31 -37.47
C ALA A 78 0.01 -5.35 -36.74
N SER A 79 -0.33 -6.46 -37.40
CA SER A 79 -1.15 -7.53 -36.79
C SER A 79 -0.49 -8.22 -35.59
N TRP A 80 0.84 -8.10 -35.45
CA TRP A 80 1.64 -8.75 -34.41
C TRP A 80 2.07 -7.78 -33.29
N LEU A 81 1.77 -6.49 -33.39
CA LEU A 81 2.23 -5.47 -32.45
C LEU A 81 1.08 -4.53 -32.09
N MET A 82 0.89 -4.30 -30.79
CA MET A 82 -0.03 -3.30 -30.26
C MET A 82 0.70 -2.39 -29.29
N VAL A 83 0.40 -1.09 -29.39
CA VAL A 83 0.62 -0.10 -28.33
C VAL A 83 -0.74 0.23 -27.73
N ARG A 84 -0.87 0.09 -26.42
CA ARG A 84 -2.07 0.47 -25.66
C ARG A 84 -1.73 1.59 -24.71
N SER A 85 -2.63 2.55 -24.56
CA SER A 85 -2.49 3.61 -23.56
C SER A 85 -3.85 3.95 -22.98
N ALA A 86 -3.91 4.20 -21.68
CA ALA A 86 -5.13 4.65 -21.03
C ALA A 86 -4.83 5.75 -20.01
N TRP A 87 -5.73 6.73 -19.96
CA TRP A 87 -5.80 7.73 -18.91
C TRP A 87 -7.18 7.69 -18.29
N SER A 88 -7.25 7.70 -16.97
CA SER A 88 -8.53 7.68 -16.26
C SER A 88 -8.43 8.25 -14.86
N GLN A 89 -9.48 8.94 -14.44
CA GLN A 89 -9.63 9.32 -13.05
C GLN A 89 -10.47 8.28 -12.30
N GLY A 90 -10.19 8.13 -11.00
CA GLY A 90 -10.91 7.31 -10.06
C GLY A 90 -11.21 8.08 -8.78
N PHE A 91 -11.95 7.43 -7.88
CA PHE A 91 -12.10 7.89 -6.52
C PHE A 91 -12.44 6.74 -5.58
N ARG A 92 -12.22 6.97 -4.28
CA ARG A 92 -12.74 6.15 -3.19
C ARG A 92 -13.48 7.06 -2.21
N ALA A 93 -14.79 6.85 -2.13
CA ALA A 93 -15.62 7.47 -1.10
C ALA A 93 -15.11 7.12 0.32
N PRO A 94 -15.18 8.05 1.29
CA PRO A 94 -14.89 7.73 2.69
C PRO A 94 -15.79 6.57 3.16
N ASN A 95 -15.22 5.65 3.93
CA ASN A 95 -15.99 4.55 4.52
C ASN A 95 -16.87 5.11 5.65
N LEU A 96 -18.03 4.47 5.91
CA LEU A 96 -18.94 4.93 6.97
C LEU A 96 -18.26 5.05 8.35
N PRO A 97 -17.39 4.12 8.79
CA PRO A 97 -16.62 4.31 10.02
C PRO A 97 -15.71 5.54 9.98
N GLN A 98 -15.09 5.86 8.83
CA GLN A 98 -14.24 7.04 8.70
C GLN A 98 -15.04 8.35 8.84
N LEU A 99 -16.35 8.32 8.61
CA LEU A 99 -17.23 9.50 8.75
C LEU A 99 -17.86 9.60 10.14
N TYR A 100 -18.34 8.49 10.69
CA TYR A 100 -19.27 8.49 11.83
C TYR A 100 -18.72 7.89 13.13
N GLU A 101 -17.56 7.25 13.11
CA GLU A 101 -17.02 6.58 14.29
C GLU A 101 -16.85 7.54 15.48
N GLN A 102 -17.52 7.26 16.60
CA GLN A 102 -17.61 8.18 17.75
C GLN A 102 -16.40 8.15 18.70
N GLY A 103 -15.20 7.90 18.16
CA GLY A 103 -13.98 7.81 18.97
C GLY A 103 -13.74 6.38 19.41
N VAL A 104 -12.98 5.68 18.59
CA VAL A 104 -12.48 4.34 18.88
C VAL A 104 -11.11 4.45 19.52
N GLU A 105 -10.94 3.76 20.63
CA GLU A 105 -9.66 3.67 21.30
C GLU A 105 -8.88 2.46 20.76
N ARG A 106 -7.56 2.61 20.65
CA ARG A 106 -6.63 1.52 20.34
C ARG A 106 -5.41 1.64 21.24
N ALA A 107 -5.22 0.67 22.12
CA ALA A 107 -3.99 0.56 22.90
C ALA A 107 -2.85 0.07 22.00
N ASN A 108 -1.78 0.86 21.94
CA ASN A 108 -0.55 0.54 21.23
C ASN A 108 0.64 0.63 22.20
N THR A 109 1.74 -0.04 21.87
CA THR A 109 3.02 0.20 22.53
C THR A 109 3.80 1.24 21.71
N ARG A 110 4.18 2.35 22.35
CA ARG A 110 4.96 3.44 21.73
C ARG A 110 6.04 3.94 22.67
N SER A 111 7.09 4.55 22.12
CA SER A 111 8.11 5.23 22.91
C SER A 111 7.65 6.63 23.27
N ASP A 112 7.82 7.01 24.55
CA ASP A 112 7.58 8.37 25.02
C ASP A 112 8.85 9.22 24.90
N TRP A 113 9.07 9.79 23.72
CA TRP A 113 10.34 10.44 23.36
C TRP A 113 10.70 11.64 24.25
N ILE A 114 9.72 12.42 24.73
CA ILE A 114 10.02 13.52 25.67
C ILE A 114 10.48 13.01 27.03
N ARG A 115 9.95 11.87 27.49
CA ARG A 115 10.43 11.26 28.72
C ARG A 115 11.83 10.70 28.53
N CYS A 116 12.09 10.06 27.39
CA CYS A 116 13.44 9.61 27.04
C CYS A 116 14.45 10.77 27.06
N GLU A 117 14.14 11.91 26.44
CA GLU A 117 15.00 13.10 26.46
C GLU A 117 15.33 13.57 27.88
N ILE A 118 14.34 13.56 28.79
CA ILE A 118 14.55 13.91 30.21
C ILE A 118 15.53 12.93 30.88
N GLU A 119 15.38 11.63 30.63
CA GLU A 119 16.27 10.60 31.19
C GLU A 119 17.70 10.72 30.66
N VAL A 120 17.86 10.95 29.36
CA VAL A 120 19.16 11.15 28.69
C VAL A 120 19.85 12.41 29.23
N ARG A 121 19.16 13.56 29.29
CA ARG A 121 19.73 14.81 29.83
C ARG A 121 20.08 14.72 31.31
N ALA A 122 19.36 13.89 32.07
CA ALA A 122 19.67 13.63 33.46
C ALA A 122 20.80 12.61 33.67
N GLY A 123 21.32 12.01 32.59
CA GLY A 123 22.37 10.99 32.64
C GLY A 123 21.92 9.65 33.20
N ARG A 124 20.61 9.36 33.15
CA ARG A 124 20.02 8.09 33.62
C ARG A 124 19.95 7.05 32.49
N GLU A 125 19.81 7.51 31.25
CA GLU A 125 19.97 6.69 30.05
C GLU A 125 21.15 7.22 29.21
N PRO A 126 21.94 6.34 28.57
CA PRO A 126 23.09 6.75 27.78
C PRO A 126 22.71 7.41 26.45
N ASP A 127 21.60 6.97 25.83
CA ASP A 127 21.14 7.39 24.51
C ASP A 127 19.65 7.05 24.29
N PHE A 128 19.12 7.47 23.13
CA PHE A 128 17.73 7.20 22.73
C PHE A 128 17.44 5.74 22.43
N ASP A 129 18.44 4.95 22.06
CA ASP A 129 18.29 3.52 21.77
C ASP A 129 18.12 2.69 23.05
N SER A 130 18.71 3.15 24.15
CA SER A 130 18.60 2.55 25.48
C SER A 130 17.30 2.88 26.19
N CYS A 131 16.56 3.89 25.70
CA CYS A 131 15.25 4.26 26.22
C CYS A 131 14.19 3.19 25.91
N SER A 132 14.14 2.11 26.70
CA SER A 132 13.13 1.06 26.57
C SER A 132 11.76 1.46 27.17
N VAL A 133 11.38 2.73 27.11
CA VAL A 133 10.12 3.24 27.69
C VAL A 133 8.98 3.02 26.70
N GLY A 134 8.73 1.75 26.35
CA GLY A 134 7.50 1.33 25.68
C GLY A 134 6.33 1.59 26.62
N VAL A 135 5.66 2.73 26.44
CA VAL A 135 4.44 3.08 27.17
C VAL A 135 3.24 2.56 26.39
N SER A 136 2.21 2.15 27.13
CA SER A 136 0.89 1.96 26.54
C SER A 136 0.36 3.33 26.15
N SER A 137 0.25 3.59 24.85
CA SER A 137 -0.39 4.77 24.30
C SER A 137 -1.79 4.39 23.81
N VAL A 138 -2.82 5.06 24.31
CA VAL A 138 -4.16 4.94 23.75
C VAL A 138 -4.28 5.92 22.58
N SER A 139 -4.43 5.42 21.37
CA SER A 139 -4.78 6.23 20.20
C SER A 139 -6.30 6.32 20.11
N GLN A 140 -6.84 7.53 20.25
CA GLN A 140 -8.25 7.83 20.08
C GLN A 140 -8.49 8.31 18.65
N ARG A 141 -9.22 7.51 17.87
CA ARG A 141 -9.51 7.77 16.46
C ARG A 141 -10.99 8.00 16.29
N SER A 142 -11.38 9.19 15.84
CA SER A 142 -12.77 9.45 15.49
C SER A 142 -12.92 9.62 13.98
N GLY A 143 -14.13 9.33 13.51
CA GLY A 143 -14.55 9.75 12.19
C GLY A 143 -14.61 11.27 12.07
N SER A 144 -14.64 11.74 10.83
CA SER A 144 -14.80 13.14 10.49
C SER A 144 -15.75 13.28 9.30
N THR A 145 -16.76 14.12 9.44
CA THR A 145 -17.67 14.49 8.35
C THR A 145 -17.06 15.46 7.35
N ASP A 146 -15.87 16.00 7.65
CA ASP A 146 -15.15 16.92 6.78
C ASP A 146 -14.27 16.19 5.75
N LEU A 147 -14.25 14.84 5.79
CA LEU A 147 -13.50 14.03 4.86
C LEU A 147 -14.00 14.19 3.42
N LYS A 148 -13.07 14.50 2.54
CA LYS A 148 -13.26 14.47 1.10
C LYS A 148 -13.02 13.05 0.55
N PRO A 149 -13.63 12.69 -0.59
CA PRO A 149 -13.27 11.45 -1.27
C PRO A 149 -11.80 11.45 -1.66
N GLU A 150 -11.16 10.28 -1.57
CA GLU A 150 -9.85 10.07 -2.17
C GLU A 150 -10.02 10.10 -3.69
N GLU A 151 -9.14 10.79 -4.39
CA GLU A 151 -9.14 10.82 -5.85
C GLU A 151 -7.92 10.07 -6.38
N SER A 152 -8.03 9.53 -7.60
CA SER A 152 -6.86 9.02 -8.30
C SER A 152 -6.84 9.44 -9.75
N GLU A 153 -5.65 9.69 -10.26
CA GLU A 153 -5.35 9.83 -11.68
C GLU A 153 -4.44 8.68 -12.07
N ASN A 154 -4.84 7.94 -13.11
CA ASN A 154 -4.15 6.73 -13.54
C ASN A 154 -3.75 6.92 -15.00
N PHE A 155 -2.48 6.70 -15.28
CA PHE A 155 -1.95 6.68 -16.63
C PHE A 155 -1.25 5.33 -16.88
N THR A 156 -1.53 4.71 -18.02
CA THR A 156 -0.84 3.49 -18.45
C THR A 156 -0.44 3.59 -19.91
N VAL A 157 0.72 3.04 -20.24
CA VAL A 157 1.17 2.82 -21.60
C VAL A 157 1.90 1.50 -21.69
N GLY A 158 1.57 0.70 -22.69
CA GLY A 158 2.11 -0.64 -22.81
C GLY A 158 2.23 -1.11 -24.23
N LEU A 159 3.08 -2.10 -24.41
CA LEU A 159 3.37 -2.77 -25.66
C LEU A 159 3.00 -4.25 -25.52
N VAL A 160 2.27 -4.76 -26.50
CA VAL A 160 1.93 -6.18 -26.64
C VAL A 160 2.50 -6.67 -27.97
N ALA A 161 3.36 -7.68 -27.93
CA ALA A 161 3.93 -8.31 -29.10
C ALA A 161 3.50 -9.78 -29.18
N GLU A 162 2.88 -10.12 -30.30
CA GLU A 162 2.42 -11.45 -30.66
C GLU A 162 3.05 -11.80 -32.01
N PRO A 163 4.31 -12.27 -32.09
CA PRO A 163 5.05 -12.45 -33.34
C PRO A 163 4.50 -13.60 -34.23
N ARG A 164 3.29 -13.41 -34.77
CA ARG A 164 2.56 -14.33 -35.66
C ARG A 164 3.25 -14.59 -37.00
N PHE A 165 4.37 -13.94 -37.26
CA PHE A 165 5.24 -14.20 -38.41
C PHE A 165 6.21 -15.36 -38.18
N LEU A 166 6.37 -15.83 -36.93
CA LEU A 166 7.15 -17.01 -36.63
C LEU A 166 6.43 -18.27 -37.14
N PRO A 167 7.18 -19.32 -37.54
CA PRO A 167 6.56 -20.59 -37.91
C PRO A 167 5.75 -21.16 -36.75
N ALA A 168 4.55 -21.70 -37.03
CA ALA A 168 3.70 -22.31 -36.00
C ALA A 168 4.40 -23.45 -35.22
N ALA A 169 5.36 -24.13 -35.85
CA ALA A 169 6.19 -25.15 -35.19
C ALA A 169 7.10 -24.60 -34.07
N TRP A 170 7.21 -23.28 -33.94
CA TRP A 170 7.96 -22.61 -32.86
C TRP A 170 7.04 -22.13 -31.74
N GLY A 171 5.75 -22.47 -31.78
CA GLY A 171 4.77 -22.11 -30.75
C GLY A 171 4.25 -20.68 -30.84
N ASP A 172 3.27 -20.40 -29.98
CA ASP A 172 2.62 -19.11 -29.83
C ASP A 172 3.28 -18.33 -28.70
N LEU A 173 3.87 -17.18 -29.04
CA LEU A 173 4.50 -16.27 -28.09
C LEU A 173 3.68 -15.00 -27.93
N THR A 174 3.49 -14.55 -26.69
CA THR A 174 2.96 -13.23 -26.35
C THR A 174 3.87 -12.58 -25.30
N LEU A 175 4.32 -11.36 -25.59
CA LEU A 175 5.12 -10.54 -24.70
C LEU A 175 4.35 -9.26 -24.36
N THR A 176 4.36 -8.85 -23.10
CA THR A 176 3.81 -7.56 -22.67
C THR A 176 4.80 -6.80 -21.82
N ILE A 177 4.85 -5.48 -22.02
CA ILE A 177 5.54 -4.53 -21.15
C ILE A 177 4.60 -3.35 -20.95
N ASP A 178 4.24 -3.06 -19.70
CA ASP A 178 3.29 -2.03 -19.36
C ASP A 178 3.87 -1.13 -18.27
N TYR A 179 4.03 0.16 -18.58
CA TYR A 179 4.27 1.19 -17.57
C TYR A 179 2.94 1.71 -17.06
N TRP A 180 2.85 1.90 -15.75
CA TRP A 180 1.69 2.48 -15.09
C TRP A 180 2.13 3.50 -14.04
N ASN A 181 1.36 4.57 -13.90
CA ASN A 181 1.51 5.61 -12.88
C ASN A 181 0.14 5.91 -12.28
N VAL A 182 0.09 5.98 -10.95
CA VAL A 182 -1.10 6.28 -10.17
C VAL A 182 -0.75 7.40 -9.21
N GLN A 183 -1.37 8.55 -9.42
CA GLN A 183 -1.35 9.67 -8.49
C GLN A 183 -2.63 9.63 -7.66
N GLN A 184 -2.51 9.63 -6.35
CA GLN A 184 -3.62 9.61 -5.43
C GLN A 184 -3.64 10.93 -4.66
N GLU A 185 -4.81 11.53 -4.54
CA GLU A 185 -5.02 12.78 -3.83
C GLU A 185 -6.04 12.59 -2.72
N ASN A 186 -5.97 13.44 -1.70
CA ASN A 186 -6.87 13.42 -0.55
C ASN A 186 -6.92 12.05 0.16
N LEU A 187 -5.81 11.32 0.26
CA LEU A 187 -5.80 9.99 0.89
C LEU A 187 -6.35 10.07 2.31
N ILE A 188 -7.31 9.23 2.67
CA ILE A 188 -7.89 9.23 4.00
C ILE A 188 -7.02 8.36 4.89
N GLY A 189 -6.32 9.01 5.80
CA GLY A 189 -5.45 8.36 6.76
C GLY A 189 -5.43 9.11 8.08
N ILE A 190 -4.41 8.82 8.86
CA ILE A 190 -4.17 9.39 10.19
C ILE A 190 -2.72 9.85 10.25
N PHE A 191 -2.39 10.78 11.14
CA PHE A 191 -0.99 11.18 11.31
C PHE A 191 -0.18 10.07 11.98
N GLY A 192 -0.84 9.29 12.84
CA GLY A 192 -0.25 8.22 13.61
C GLY A 192 0.20 8.73 14.97
N ASP A 193 -0.12 7.94 16.00
CA ASP A 193 0.30 8.18 17.38
C ASP A 193 1.83 8.26 17.55
N ALA A 194 2.59 7.48 16.80
CA ALA A 194 4.06 7.57 16.78
C ALA A 194 4.55 8.96 16.36
N ASN A 195 4.10 9.45 15.20
CA ASN A 195 4.49 10.77 14.71
C ASN A 195 3.97 11.90 15.64
N ALA A 196 2.77 11.75 16.19
CA ALA A 196 2.21 12.71 17.14
C ALA A 196 3.03 12.83 18.43
N LEU A 197 3.56 11.71 18.96
CA LEU A 197 4.44 11.69 20.12
C LEU A 197 5.82 12.28 19.79
N THR A 198 6.36 12.01 18.61
CA THR A 198 7.59 12.66 18.12
C THR A 198 7.41 14.17 17.99
N LEU A 199 6.25 14.62 17.50
CA LEU A 199 5.92 16.05 17.43
C LEU A 199 5.73 16.67 18.82
N ASP A 200 5.11 15.96 19.77
CA ASP A 200 5.01 16.42 21.16
C ASP A 200 6.39 16.59 21.79
N TYR A 201 7.31 15.65 21.54
CA TYR A 201 8.71 15.77 21.93
C TYR A 201 9.37 17.03 21.37
N LEU A 202 9.34 17.21 20.05
CA LEU A 202 9.93 18.39 19.39
C LEU A 202 9.35 19.71 19.93
N LEU A 203 8.03 19.79 20.07
CA LEU A 203 7.40 21.02 20.56
C LEU A 203 7.76 21.31 22.03
N ARG A 204 7.92 20.27 22.86
CA ARG A 204 8.28 20.43 24.28
C ARG A 204 9.72 20.85 24.50
N THR A 205 10.66 20.39 23.68
CA THR A 205 12.03 20.92 23.72
C THR A 205 12.07 22.40 23.31
N GLN A 206 11.07 22.88 22.57
CA GLN A 206 10.89 24.27 22.16
C GLN A 206 9.95 25.09 23.07
N GLY A 207 9.49 24.52 24.19
CA GLY A 207 8.68 25.22 25.18
C GLY A 207 7.16 25.26 24.91
N SER A 208 6.66 24.43 23.99
CA SER A 208 5.22 24.23 23.74
C SER A 208 4.84 22.75 23.91
N SER A 209 3.69 22.33 23.38
CA SER A 209 3.25 20.92 23.38
C SER A 209 2.33 20.63 22.23
N ASN A 210 2.25 19.36 21.81
CA ASN A 210 1.29 18.96 20.80
C ASN A 210 -0.13 18.90 21.44
N PRO A 211 -1.11 19.68 20.96
CA PRO A 211 -2.47 19.67 21.51
C PRO A 211 -3.18 18.32 21.36
N ASN A 212 -2.72 17.47 20.45
CA ASN A 212 -3.26 16.13 20.25
C ASN A 212 -2.66 15.09 21.19
N VAL A 213 -1.69 15.44 22.03
CA VAL A 213 -1.06 14.53 23.00
C VAL A 213 -1.46 14.93 24.41
N LEU A 214 -2.34 14.14 25.02
CA LEU A 214 -2.90 14.44 26.32
C LEU A 214 -2.17 13.64 27.41
N ARG A 215 -1.73 14.37 28.43
CA ARG A 215 -0.92 13.86 29.54
C ARG A 215 -1.53 14.29 30.86
N ALA A 216 -1.32 13.47 31.89
CA ALA A 216 -1.66 13.84 33.25
C ALA A 216 -0.81 15.02 33.76
N ALA A 217 -1.21 15.61 34.89
CA ALA A 217 -0.29 16.46 35.65
C ALA A 217 0.92 15.62 36.14
N PRO A 218 2.14 16.15 36.11
CA PRO A 218 3.32 15.42 36.56
C PRO A 218 3.25 15.13 38.06
N THR A 219 3.64 13.91 38.45
CA THR A 219 3.83 13.54 39.85
C THR A 219 5.08 14.21 40.42
N GLN A 220 5.23 14.23 41.76
CA GLN A 220 6.45 14.79 42.37
C GLN A 220 7.73 14.10 41.87
N GLU A 221 7.68 12.77 41.67
CA GLU A 221 8.80 12.01 41.10
C GLU A 221 9.15 12.47 39.68
N GLN A 222 8.15 12.73 38.83
CA GLN A 222 8.36 13.24 37.48
C GLN A 222 8.87 14.68 37.46
N ILE A 223 8.45 15.49 38.44
CA ILE A 223 8.98 16.84 38.65
C ILE A 223 10.46 16.77 39.02
N ASP A 224 10.79 15.93 40.00
CA ASP A 224 12.17 15.74 40.47
C ASP A 224 13.07 15.16 39.38
N ALA A 225 12.55 14.25 38.55
CA ALA A 225 13.25 13.65 37.41
C ALA A 225 13.66 14.67 36.34
N ALA A 226 12.88 15.75 36.15
CA ALA A 226 13.15 16.80 35.19
C ALA A 226 14.11 17.89 35.71
N VAL A 227 14.40 17.93 37.01
CA VAL A 227 15.30 18.93 37.60
C VAL A 227 16.69 18.85 36.95
N GLY A 228 17.19 20.00 36.50
CA GLY A 228 18.52 20.11 35.88
C GLY A 228 18.58 19.75 34.40
N THR A 229 17.50 19.26 33.80
CA THR A 229 17.44 18.90 32.36
C THR A 229 17.15 20.08 31.43
N GLY A 230 16.66 21.20 31.99
CA GLY A 230 16.19 22.35 31.21
C GLY A 230 14.84 22.16 30.52
N LEU A 231 14.16 21.03 30.78
CA LEU A 231 12.84 20.72 30.24
C LEU A 231 11.75 20.86 31.32
N ALA A 232 10.54 21.21 30.88
CA ALA A 232 9.37 21.19 31.77
C ALA A 232 9.02 19.74 32.13
N PRO A 233 8.63 19.45 33.39
CA PRO A 233 8.22 18.11 33.77
C PRO A 233 6.95 17.70 33.03
N VAL A 234 6.90 16.43 32.61
CA VAL A 234 5.76 15.85 31.90
C VAL A 234 5.12 14.74 32.73
N GLY A 235 3.79 14.72 32.75
CA GLY A 235 3.06 13.62 33.35
C GLY A 235 2.96 12.42 32.40
N SER A 236 2.39 11.34 32.93
CA SER A 236 2.15 10.12 32.16
C SER A 236 1.22 10.37 30.97
N LEU A 237 1.53 9.76 29.83
CA LEU A 237 0.68 9.75 28.64
C LEU A 237 -0.68 9.14 28.99
N GLN A 238 -1.76 9.84 28.63
CA GLN A 238 -3.12 9.33 28.77
C GLN A 238 -3.59 8.79 27.42
N TYR A 239 -3.66 9.65 26.41
CA TYR A 239 -4.05 9.27 25.06
C TYR A 239 -3.54 10.27 24.01
N VAL A 240 -3.56 9.82 22.76
CA VAL A 240 -3.24 10.61 21.58
C VAL A 240 -4.48 10.70 20.71
N ILE A 241 -4.86 11.92 20.35
CA ILE A 241 -5.96 12.21 19.44
C ILE A 241 -5.44 12.07 18.00
N ASP A 242 -6.00 11.14 17.23
CA ASP A 242 -5.53 10.79 15.89
C ASP A 242 -6.72 10.62 14.94
N HIS A 243 -7.36 11.76 14.62
CA HIS A 243 -8.54 11.82 13.78
C HIS A 243 -8.24 11.49 12.32
N TYR A 244 -9.19 10.86 11.63
CA TYR A 244 -9.09 10.69 10.18
C TYR A 244 -9.06 12.05 9.50
N ARG A 245 -8.14 12.20 8.55
CA ARG A 245 -7.98 13.40 7.73
C ARG A 245 -7.56 13.02 6.31
N ASN A 246 -7.79 13.92 5.36
CA ASN A 246 -7.21 13.82 4.04
C ASN A 246 -5.72 14.21 4.12
N LEU A 247 -4.86 13.29 3.72
CA LEU A 247 -3.41 13.41 3.65
C LEU A 247 -2.99 13.99 2.28
N GLN A 248 -1.71 14.32 2.19
CA GLN A 248 -1.08 14.84 0.98
C GLN A 248 -1.04 13.78 -0.14
N PRO A 249 -0.78 14.21 -1.39
CA PRO A 249 -0.71 13.30 -2.53
C PRO A 249 0.28 12.15 -2.36
N ARG A 250 -0.03 11.04 -3.02
CA ARG A 250 0.83 9.86 -3.11
C ARG A 250 1.01 9.46 -4.56
N GLU A 251 2.27 9.26 -4.96
CA GLU A 251 2.62 8.78 -6.28
C GLU A 251 3.11 7.33 -6.20
N VAL A 252 2.55 6.48 -7.05
CA VAL A 252 2.96 5.07 -7.19
C VAL A 252 3.09 4.74 -8.66
N ASP A 253 4.25 4.25 -9.07
CA ASP A 253 4.46 3.82 -10.46
C ASP A 253 5.34 2.59 -10.56
N GLY A 254 5.19 1.88 -11.68
CA GLY A 254 5.83 0.59 -11.89
C GLY A 254 5.80 0.14 -13.35
N ILE A 255 6.49 -0.98 -13.58
CA ILE A 255 6.53 -1.67 -14.87
C ILE A 255 6.13 -3.13 -14.67
N ASP A 256 5.13 -3.56 -15.42
CA ASP A 256 4.69 -4.94 -15.47
C ASP A 256 5.19 -5.61 -16.75
N PHE A 257 5.61 -6.87 -16.62
CA PHE A 257 6.14 -7.71 -17.68
C PHE A 257 5.31 -8.99 -17.76
N GLY A 258 4.89 -9.35 -18.98
CA GLY A 258 4.22 -10.61 -19.28
C GLY A 258 4.99 -11.40 -20.33
N PHE A 259 5.15 -12.69 -20.08
CA PHE A 259 5.68 -13.65 -21.03
C PHE A 259 4.75 -14.86 -21.03
N TYR A 260 4.16 -15.16 -22.19
CA TYR A 260 3.28 -16.30 -22.38
C TYR A 260 3.73 -17.05 -23.61
N TYR A 261 4.02 -18.33 -23.45
CA TYR A 261 4.52 -19.17 -24.52
C TYR A 261 3.85 -20.53 -24.45
N ASP A 262 3.19 -20.91 -25.54
CA ASP A 262 2.56 -22.21 -25.70
C ASP A 262 3.23 -22.91 -26.90
N LEU A 263 3.75 -24.11 -26.67
CA LEU A 263 4.43 -24.94 -27.66
C LEU A 263 3.76 -26.31 -27.69
N ASP A 264 2.90 -26.49 -28.68
CA ASP A 264 2.08 -27.69 -28.85
C ASP A 264 2.68 -28.62 -29.92
N ASP A 265 2.17 -29.85 -29.99
CA ASP A 265 2.47 -30.84 -31.03
C ASP A 265 3.95 -31.28 -31.10
N THR A 266 4.70 -31.19 -29.99
CA THR A 266 6.08 -31.69 -29.95
C THR A 266 6.13 -33.20 -29.76
N PRO A 267 7.21 -33.90 -30.19
CA PRO A 267 7.39 -35.33 -29.91
C PRO A 267 7.41 -35.69 -28.41
N TRP A 268 7.59 -34.70 -27.54
CA TRP A 268 7.65 -34.88 -26.10
C TRP A 268 6.39 -34.39 -25.38
N GLY A 269 5.39 -33.88 -26.09
CA GLY A 269 4.15 -33.32 -25.53
C GLY A 269 4.07 -31.80 -25.65
N ASP A 270 3.03 -31.23 -25.04
CA ASP A 270 2.73 -29.81 -25.08
C ASP A 270 3.35 -29.10 -23.87
N PHE A 271 3.94 -27.94 -24.12
CA PHE A 271 4.60 -27.12 -23.13
C PHE A 271 3.94 -25.75 -23.04
N SER A 272 3.73 -25.29 -21.83
CA SER A 272 3.15 -23.98 -21.59
C SER A 272 3.94 -23.25 -20.51
N TRP A 273 4.49 -22.09 -20.85
CA TRP A 273 5.25 -21.24 -19.94
C TRP A 273 4.58 -19.87 -19.82
N ARG A 274 4.13 -19.56 -18.61
CA ARG A 274 3.56 -18.25 -18.26
C ARG A 274 4.42 -17.62 -17.18
N MET A 275 4.92 -16.42 -17.40
CA MET A 275 5.65 -15.63 -16.44
C MET A 275 5.07 -14.22 -16.36
N ASN A 276 4.89 -13.73 -15.14
CA ASN A 276 4.53 -12.35 -14.88
C ASN A 276 5.55 -11.78 -13.88
N ALA A 277 6.07 -10.59 -14.15
CA ALA A 277 6.91 -9.87 -13.22
C ALA A 277 6.42 -8.42 -13.08
N ALA A 278 6.47 -7.88 -11.88
CA ALA A 278 6.14 -6.49 -11.59
C ALA A 278 7.34 -5.84 -10.90
N LYS A 279 7.73 -4.66 -11.40
CA LYS A 279 8.74 -3.80 -10.80
C LYS A 279 8.09 -2.54 -10.26
N LEU A 280 8.14 -2.34 -8.94
CA LEU A 280 7.76 -1.10 -8.30
C LEU A 280 8.91 -0.09 -8.43
N LEU A 281 8.65 1.04 -9.09
CA LEU A 281 9.66 2.09 -9.33
C LEU A 281 9.58 3.17 -8.26
N THR A 282 8.37 3.62 -7.94
CA THR A 282 8.12 4.69 -6.96
C THR A 282 6.95 4.29 -6.07
N PHE A 283 7.06 4.61 -4.78
CA PHE A 283 5.95 4.64 -3.84
C PHE A 283 6.22 5.79 -2.87
N TYR A 284 5.85 6.99 -3.27
CA TYR A 284 6.23 8.22 -2.57
C TYR A 284 4.99 8.90 -1.97
N GLN A 285 5.01 9.15 -0.67
CA GLN A 285 3.98 9.88 0.06
C GLN A 285 4.48 11.28 0.39
N GLU A 286 3.86 12.32 -0.18
CA GLU A 286 4.25 13.68 0.14
C GLU A 286 4.02 13.96 1.64
N PRO A 287 4.97 14.57 2.36
CA PRO A 287 4.81 14.89 3.77
C PRO A 287 3.81 16.03 3.96
N GLY A 288 2.87 15.89 4.89
CA GLY A 288 2.10 17.02 5.39
C GLY A 288 2.94 17.97 6.24
N ASP A 289 2.43 19.15 6.55
CA ASP A 289 3.15 20.20 7.30
C ASP A 289 3.80 19.66 8.58
N GLU A 290 3.07 18.86 9.37
CA GLU A 290 3.63 18.31 10.61
C GLU A 290 4.72 17.27 10.35
N ALA A 291 4.58 16.43 9.33
CA ALA A 291 5.62 15.46 8.96
C ALA A 291 6.87 16.16 8.41
N ALA A 292 6.68 17.21 7.60
CA ALA A 292 7.76 18.03 7.07
C ALA A 292 8.53 18.76 8.18
N MET A 293 7.83 19.24 9.21
CA MET A 293 8.47 19.80 10.41
C MET A 293 9.34 18.76 11.12
N LEU A 294 8.85 17.52 11.28
CA LEU A 294 9.64 16.45 11.89
C LEU A 294 10.89 16.11 11.05
N LEU A 295 10.73 15.99 9.74
CA LEU A 295 11.84 15.68 8.83
C LEU A 295 12.90 16.78 8.85
N ALA A 296 12.48 18.05 8.86
CA ALA A 296 13.39 19.19 8.97
C ALA A 296 14.12 19.23 10.33
N ALA A 297 13.41 18.94 11.42
CA ALA A 297 14.01 18.89 12.76
C ALA A 297 15.02 17.73 12.89
N GLN A 298 14.72 16.56 12.31
CA GLN A 298 15.66 15.45 12.25
C GLN A 298 16.91 15.81 11.42
N ALA A 299 16.74 16.45 10.26
CA ALA A 299 17.86 16.92 9.45
C ALA A 299 18.72 18.00 10.14
N ALA A 300 18.10 18.82 11.01
CA ALA A 300 18.79 19.81 11.83
C ALA A 300 19.52 19.20 13.06
N GLY A 301 19.26 17.92 13.37
CA GLY A 301 19.78 17.24 14.56
C GLY A 301 19.01 17.54 15.85
N ASP A 302 17.80 18.11 15.75
CA ASP A 302 16.91 18.38 16.89
C ASP A 302 16.11 17.14 17.31
N ILE A 303 16.05 16.12 16.43
CA ILE A 303 15.44 14.81 16.68
C ILE A 303 16.51 13.76 16.41
N ASP A 304 16.65 12.79 17.32
CA ASP A 304 17.59 11.69 17.15
C ASP A 304 17.30 10.91 15.85
N PRO A 305 18.31 10.60 15.01
CA PRO A 305 18.12 9.87 13.77
C PRO A 305 17.53 8.47 13.95
N SER A 306 17.60 7.87 15.14
CA SER A 306 16.94 6.58 15.41
C SER A 306 15.42 6.68 15.55
N ILE A 307 14.88 7.89 15.78
CA ILE A 307 13.43 8.13 15.82
C ILE A 307 12.88 8.19 14.40
N ARG A 308 12.11 7.17 14.03
CA ARG A 308 11.52 7.11 12.69
C ARG A 308 10.27 7.98 12.54
N ILE A 309 10.22 8.71 11.42
CA ILE A 309 9.02 9.39 10.93
C ILE A 309 8.35 8.46 9.92
N ILE A 310 7.08 8.11 10.16
CA ILE A 310 6.39 7.03 9.44
C ILE A 310 5.39 7.62 8.44
N GLY A 311 5.26 7.00 7.27
CA GLY A 311 4.19 7.32 6.32
C GLY A 311 4.40 8.64 5.57
N ALA A 312 5.67 9.01 5.35
CA ALA A 312 6.08 10.12 4.50
C ALA A 312 7.31 9.70 3.68
N GLU A 313 7.54 10.42 2.58
CA GLU A 313 8.63 10.21 1.62
C GLU A 313 8.59 8.86 0.89
N ASP A 314 9.76 8.29 0.54
CA ASP A 314 9.86 7.01 -0.17
C ASP A 314 9.50 5.86 0.77
N LEU A 315 8.45 5.13 0.41
CA LEU A 315 7.92 3.98 1.15
C LEU A 315 8.31 2.64 0.51
N ARG A 316 9.06 2.65 -0.60
CA ARG A 316 9.55 1.40 -1.20
C ARG A 316 10.42 0.64 -0.23
N LEU A 317 10.46 -0.68 -0.43
CA LEU A 317 11.13 -1.67 0.42
C LEU A 317 10.54 -1.78 1.83
N GLN A 318 9.67 -0.89 2.29
CA GLN A 318 9.16 -0.92 3.65
C GLN A 318 8.01 -1.91 3.81
N ASN A 319 8.10 -2.82 4.78
CA ASN A 319 6.98 -3.67 5.26
C ASN A 319 6.22 -4.41 4.15
N GLY A 320 6.93 -5.09 3.25
CA GLY A 320 6.30 -5.88 2.18
C GLY A 320 5.96 -5.09 0.93
N LEU A 321 6.67 -3.99 0.68
CA LEU A 321 6.71 -3.25 -0.58
C LEU A 321 7.99 -3.55 -1.38
N PRO A 322 8.21 -4.80 -1.82
CA PRO A 322 9.41 -5.19 -2.57
C PRO A 322 9.46 -4.45 -3.92
N GLU A 323 10.67 -4.17 -4.40
CA GLU A 323 10.86 -3.64 -5.75
C GLU A 323 10.45 -4.64 -6.83
N TRP A 324 10.67 -5.94 -6.62
CA TRP A 324 10.33 -6.97 -7.58
C TRP A 324 9.43 -8.05 -6.99
N ARG A 325 8.42 -8.44 -7.76
CA ARG A 325 7.67 -9.69 -7.57
C ARG A 325 7.55 -10.39 -8.91
N ALA A 326 7.82 -11.68 -8.95
CA ALA A 326 7.63 -12.47 -10.16
C ALA A 326 7.02 -13.83 -9.87
N THR A 327 6.19 -14.31 -10.80
CA THR A 327 5.65 -15.67 -10.79
C THR A 327 5.94 -16.30 -12.14
N SER A 328 6.26 -17.59 -12.14
CA SER A 328 6.54 -18.37 -13.34
C SER A 328 5.91 -19.74 -13.21
N THR A 329 5.08 -20.11 -14.18
CA THR A 329 4.45 -21.43 -14.27
C THR A 329 4.88 -22.10 -15.56
N VAL A 330 5.50 -23.26 -15.44
CA VAL A 330 5.79 -24.15 -16.57
C VAL A 330 4.94 -25.38 -16.41
N THR A 331 4.13 -25.70 -17.41
CA THR A 331 3.30 -26.91 -17.47
C THR A 331 3.73 -27.73 -18.66
N TRP A 332 3.78 -29.04 -18.48
CA TRP A 332 4.04 -30.02 -19.53
C TRP A 332 2.92 -31.05 -19.53
N ARG A 333 2.44 -31.45 -20.70
CA ARG A 333 1.44 -32.52 -20.87
C ARG A 333 1.84 -33.42 -22.03
N ASN A 334 1.79 -34.73 -21.83
CA ASN A 334 2.03 -35.71 -22.87
C ASN A 334 1.10 -36.90 -22.69
N GLY A 335 -0.01 -36.89 -23.44
CA GLY A 335 -1.10 -37.85 -23.25
C GLY A 335 -1.61 -37.82 -21.80
N SER A 336 -1.67 -38.99 -21.17
CA SER A 336 -2.13 -39.17 -19.79
C SER A 336 -1.19 -38.57 -18.73
N TRP A 337 0.03 -38.19 -19.06
CA TRP A 337 0.98 -37.60 -18.09
C TRP A 337 0.96 -36.09 -18.16
N GLY A 338 1.05 -35.45 -16.99
CA GLY A 338 1.31 -34.01 -16.89
C GLY A 338 2.26 -33.71 -15.74
N ALA A 339 3.02 -32.63 -15.86
CA ALA A 339 3.82 -32.10 -14.77
C ALA A 339 3.72 -30.58 -14.76
N GLY A 340 3.96 -29.97 -13.61
CA GLY A 340 4.06 -28.52 -13.55
C GLY A 340 5.00 -28.05 -12.46
N LEU A 341 5.64 -26.92 -12.74
CA LEU A 341 6.49 -26.16 -11.85
C LEU A 341 5.90 -24.75 -11.72
N TYR A 342 5.58 -24.37 -10.50
CA TYR A 342 5.26 -22.98 -10.14
C TYR A 342 6.40 -22.41 -9.32
N SER A 343 6.87 -21.23 -9.68
CA SER A 343 7.90 -20.49 -8.97
C SER A 343 7.38 -19.10 -8.59
N SER A 344 7.68 -18.64 -7.38
CA SER A 344 7.33 -17.30 -6.90
C SER A 344 8.54 -16.63 -6.27
N TYR A 345 8.93 -15.48 -6.81
CA TYR A 345 10.03 -14.64 -6.38
C TYR A 345 9.52 -13.35 -5.75
N VAL A 346 10.16 -12.92 -4.67
CA VAL A 346 9.96 -11.61 -4.04
C VAL A 346 11.35 -11.07 -3.67
N SER A 347 11.65 -9.84 -4.08
CA SER A 347 12.91 -9.19 -3.70
C SER A 347 12.94 -8.77 -2.24
N GLU A 348 14.12 -8.38 -1.77
CA GLU A 348 14.32 -7.89 -0.42
C GLU A 348 13.39 -6.75 -0.01
N VAL A 349 13.15 -6.66 1.31
CA VAL A 349 12.40 -5.60 1.98
C VAL A 349 13.02 -5.30 3.34
N TYR A 350 12.79 -4.11 3.87
CA TYR A 350 13.11 -3.75 5.24
C TYR A 350 11.94 -4.06 6.17
N ASP A 351 12.22 -4.80 7.25
CA ASP A 351 11.33 -4.85 8.41
C ASP A 351 11.55 -3.57 9.21
N THR A 352 10.59 -2.68 9.12
CA THR A 352 10.73 -1.36 9.71
C THR A 352 10.38 -1.29 11.19
N SER A 353 10.08 -2.45 11.81
CA SER A 353 9.89 -2.62 13.25
C SER A 353 11.14 -3.13 13.97
N ALA A 354 12.18 -3.53 13.22
CA ALA A 354 13.43 -4.04 13.75
C ALA A 354 14.62 -3.21 13.26
N THR A 355 15.46 -2.79 14.20
CA THR A 355 16.68 -2.02 13.95
C THR A 355 17.88 -2.82 14.41
N LEU A 356 18.95 -2.82 13.61
CA LEU A 356 20.25 -3.42 13.96
C LEU A 356 21.01 -2.52 14.95
N PRO A 357 22.01 -3.06 15.67
CA PRO A 357 22.83 -2.28 16.61
C PRO A 357 23.59 -1.10 15.98
N ASP A 358 23.72 -1.06 14.65
CA ASP A 358 24.35 0.04 13.91
C ASP A 358 23.33 1.10 13.44
N GLY A 359 22.07 0.99 13.86
CA GLY A 359 20.99 1.91 13.52
C GLY A 359 20.32 1.65 12.17
N THR A 360 20.77 0.65 11.40
CA THR A 360 20.16 0.30 10.11
C THR A 360 18.96 -0.63 10.28
N GLN A 361 18.04 -0.63 9.31
CA GLN A 361 16.85 -1.48 9.37
C GLN A 361 17.19 -2.95 9.10
N TRP A 362 16.44 -3.86 9.74
CA TRP A 362 16.56 -5.27 9.46
C TRP A 362 16.15 -5.57 8.01
N VAL A 363 17.03 -6.20 7.25
CA VAL A 363 16.75 -6.63 5.87
C VAL A 363 16.17 -8.04 5.89
N VAL A 364 14.98 -8.19 5.32
CA VAL A 364 14.45 -9.50 4.91
C VAL A 364 14.98 -9.77 3.51
N GLU A 365 15.92 -10.70 3.40
CA GLU A 365 16.53 -11.10 2.13
C GLU A 365 15.49 -11.57 1.11
N ASP A 366 15.83 -11.49 -0.18
CA ASP A 366 14.96 -11.98 -1.24
C ASP A 366 14.71 -13.50 -1.12
N TRP A 367 13.57 -13.96 -1.61
CA TRP A 367 13.24 -15.38 -1.57
C TRP A 367 12.55 -15.87 -2.83
N LEU A 368 12.83 -17.14 -3.14
CA LEU A 368 12.28 -17.87 -4.26
C LEU A 368 11.68 -19.18 -3.76
N THR A 369 10.39 -19.39 -4.00
CA THR A 369 9.70 -20.63 -3.66
C THR A 369 9.31 -21.40 -4.91
N HIS A 370 9.36 -22.73 -4.83
CA HIS A 370 8.99 -23.62 -5.92
C HIS A 370 7.96 -24.66 -5.45
N ASN A 371 6.91 -24.86 -6.24
CA ASN A 371 5.94 -25.92 -6.09
C ASN A 371 5.96 -26.79 -7.34
N VAL A 372 6.16 -28.10 -7.16
CA VAL A 372 6.19 -29.07 -8.25
C VAL A 372 5.05 -30.07 -8.06
N TYR A 373 4.42 -30.47 -9.16
CA TYR A 373 3.47 -31.57 -9.15
C TYR A 373 3.66 -32.48 -10.36
N LEU A 374 3.29 -33.74 -10.19
CA LEU A 374 3.15 -34.73 -11.25
C LEU A 374 1.69 -35.16 -11.28
N GLN A 375 1.16 -35.34 -12.48
CA GLN A 375 -0.23 -35.67 -12.71
C GLN A 375 -0.32 -36.86 -13.65
N TYR A 376 -1.25 -37.76 -13.36
CA TYR A 376 -1.67 -38.82 -14.27
C TYR A 376 -3.20 -38.75 -14.48
N GLU A 377 -3.63 -38.76 -15.72
CA GLU A 377 -5.02 -38.76 -16.16
C GLU A 377 -5.36 -40.14 -16.72
N PHE A 378 -6.36 -40.79 -16.15
CA PHE A 378 -6.77 -42.11 -16.57
C PHE A 378 -7.72 -42.00 -17.77
N ASP A 379 -7.18 -42.21 -18.97
CA ASP A 379 -7.96 -42.20 -20.21
C ASP A 379 -8.26 -43.64 -20.67
N GLY A 380 -9.54 -44.02 -20.77
CA GLY A 380 -9.97 -45.31 -21.33
C GLY A 380 -11.31 -45.85 -20.82
N ALA A 381 -11.75 -47.00 -21.33
CA ALA A 381 -12.99 -47.64 -20.87
C ALA A 381 -12.76 -48.38 -19.52
N GLY A 382 -12.87 -47.66 -18.41
CA GLY A 382 -12.69 -48.23 -17.07
C GLY A 382 -13.34 -47.39 -15.96
N PRO A 383 -13.42 -47.91 -14.72
CA PRO A 383 -14.07 -47.23 -13.60
C PRO A 383 -13.33 -45.96 -13.15
N LEU A 384 -12.10 -45.74 -13.63
CA LEU A 384 -11.28 -44.57 -13.36
C LEU A 384 -11.22 -43.61 -14.56
N ASN A 385 -12.01 -43.82 -15.62
CA ASN A 385 -12.03 -42.87 -16.75
C ASN A 385 -12.32 -41.45 -16.26
N ASP A 386 -11.67 -40.45 -16.87
CA ASP A 386 -11.78 -39.04 -16.50
C ASP A 386 -11.35 -38.73 -15.05
N THR A 387 -10.65 -39.66 -14.40
CA THR A 387 -10.06 -39.44 -13.06
C THR A 387 -8.66 -38.88 -13.20
N ARG A 388 -8.34 -37.88 -12.38
CA ARG A 388 -7.03 -37.23 -12.33
C ARG A 388 -6.38 -37.44 -10.96
N MET A 389 -5.16 -37.98 -10.95
CA MET A 389 -4.30 -38.06 -9.77
C MET A 389 -3.23 -36.96 -9.86
N ARG A 390 -3.06 -36.16 -8.79
CA ARG A 390 -2.12 -35.03 -8.72
C ARG A 390 -1.37 -35.02 -7.40
#